data_AF-A0A528AAY0-F1
#
_entry.id   AF-A0A528AAY0-F1
#
_cell.length_a   1.000
_cell.length_b   1.000
_cell.length_c   1.000
_cell.angle_alpha   90.00
_cell.angle_beta   90.00
_cell.angle_gamma   90.00
#
_symmetry.space_group_name_H-M   'P 1'
#
loop_
_entity.id
_entity.type
_entity.pdbx_description
1 polymer ?
#
loop_
_entity_poly.entity_id
_entity_poly.type
_entity_poly.pdbx_seq_one_letter_code
_entity_poly.pdbx_strand_id
1 'polypeptide(L)'
;MLHTPVSAAARLALGGMIVTMLSVATPMAQAADSGLVRNGVLNVCTGGDFPPMQYYANPGDEKLVGFEVDVVDAIAKQWSGATNYVVGDFKGLLPSLGAERCDLVASGIMVTKERLKAYDAVPYFVSNVVMVTAASDSET
;
A
#
# COMPACT_ATOMS: atom_id res chain seq x y z
N MET A 1 -17.77 -80.22 17.97
CA MET A 1 -19.03 -80.79 17.44
C MET A 1 -19.71 -79.66 16.68
N LEU A 2 -19.67 -79.70 15.34
CA LEU A 2 -20.83 -79.87 14.43
C LEU A 2 -21.73 -78.61 14.37
N HIS A 3 -22.15 -78.04 13.25
CA HIS A 3 -21.96 -78.18 11.80
C HIS A 3 -22.66 -76.94 11.15
N THR A 4 -22.26 -76.59 9.92
CA THR A 4 -22.77 -75.66 8.86
C THR A 4 -24.31 -75.62 8.62
N PRO A 5 -24.93 -74.76 7.73
CA PRO A 5 -24.45 -74.14 6.46
C PRO A 5 -24.85 -72.66 6.19
N VAL A 6 -24.14 -71.85 5.37
CA VAL A 6 -24.02 -71.71 3.88
C VAL A 6 -25.28 -71.23 3.13
N SER A 7 -25.06 -70.23 2.24
CA SER A 7 -25.86 -69.69 1.11
C SER A 7 -26.60 -68.36 1.39
N ALA A 8 -26.61 -67.34 0.54
CA ALA A 8 -26.14 -67.21 -0.84
C ALA A 8 -25.92 -65.72 -1.21
N ALA A 9 -25.19 -65.55 -2.32
CA ALA A 9 -24.82 -64.32 -2.99
C ALA A 9 -26.00 -63.39 -3.36
N ALA A 10 -25.72 -62.09 -3.36
CA ALA A 10 -26.31 -61.15 -4.31
C ALA A 10 -25.23 -60.16 -4.76
N ARG A 11 -24.73 -60.35 -5.98
CA ARG A 11 -23.95 -59.36 -6.73
C ARG A 11 -24.92 -58.30 -7.24
N LEU A 12 -24.62 -57.01 -7.09
CA LEU A 12 -24.99 -56.02 -8.11
C LEU A 12 -24.12 -54.76 -7.97
N ALA A 13 -23.49 -54.42 -9.10
CA ALA A 13 -22.57 -53.32 -9.31
C ALA A 13 -23.30 -51.98 -9.57
N LEU A 14 -22.61 -50.87 -9.28
CA LEU A 14 -22.62 -49.53 -9.90
C LEU A 14 -22.30 -48.54 -8.77
N GLY A 15 -21.15 -47.86 -8.77
CA GLY A 15 -20.89 -46.74 -9.66
C GLY A 15 -21.17 -45.44 -8.90
N GLY A 16 -20.13 -44.74 -8.45
CA GLY A 16 -20.29 -43.53 -7.62
C GLY A 16 -19.00 -42.76 -7.38
N MET A 17 -18.34 -42.35 -8.47
CA MET A 17 -17.56 -41.11 -8.63
C MET A 17 -16.89 -40.52 -7.37
N ILE A 18 -15.60 -40.83 -7.19
CA ILE A 18 -14.69 -40.02 -6.36
C ILE A 18 -14.53 -38.66 -7.07
N VAL A 19 -15.16 -37.62 -6.54
CA VAL A 19 -14.91 -36.24 -6.95
C VAL A 19 -13.64 -35.80 -6.22
N THR A 20 -12.49 -35.99 -6.85
CA THR A 20 -11.25 -35.32 -6.47
C THR A 20 -11.41 -33.83 -6.79
N MET A 21 -11.78 -33.03 -5.79
CA MET A 21 -11.70 -31.58 -5.87
C MET A 21 -10.22 -31.20 -6.03
N LEU A 22 -9.81 -30.96 -7.28
CA LEU A 22 -8.54 -30.36 -7.60
C LEU A 22 -8.64 -28.87 -7.20
N SER A 23 -8.29 -28.56 -5.96
CA SER A 23 -8.11 -27.19 -5.49
C SER A 23 -7.02 -26.53 -6.34
N VAL A 24 -7.42 -25.79 -7.36
CA VAL A 24 -6.53 -24.94 -8.12
C VAL A 24 -6.11 -23.82 -7.17
N ALA A 25 -4.97 -24.00 -6.50
CA ALA A 25 -4.34 -22.94 -5.74
C ALA A 25 -3.94 -21.85 -6.75
N THR A 26 -4.78 -20.83 -6.91
CA THR A 26 -4.37 -19.59 -7.54
C THR A 26 -3.17 -19.08 -6.77
N PRO A 27 -1.98 -18.94 -7.39
CA PRO A 27 -0.86 -18.31 -6.71
C PRO A 27 -1.31 -16.88 -6.39
N MET A 28 -1.47 -16.56 -5.10
CA MET A 28 -1.44 -15.16 -4.68
C MET A 28 -0.10 -14.64 -5.17
N ALA A 29 -0.13 -13.68 -6.09
CA ALA A 29 1.08 -12.99 -6.51
C ALA A 29 1.72 -12.43 -5.24
N GLN A 30 2.82 -13.04 -4.81
CA GLN A 30 3.60 -12.54 -3.69
C GLN A 30 4.08 -11.16 -4.12
N ALA A 31 3.67 -10.12 -3.40
CA ALA A 31 4.17 -8.78 -3.65
C ALA A 31 5.70 -8.85 -3.64
N ALA A 32 6.33 -8.36 -4.71
CA ALA A 32 7.78 -8.29 -4.78
C ALA A 32 8.27 -7.52 -3.54
N ASP A 33 9.32 -8.04 -2.89
CA ASP A 33 9.96 -7.35 -1.77
C ASP A 33 10.52 -6.02 -2.29
N SER A 34 9.95 -4.91 -1.82
CA SER A 34 10.38 -3.57 -2.24
C SER A 34 11.74 -3.20 -1.65
N GLY A 35 12.19 -3.90 -0.60
CA GLY A 35 13.35 -3.50 0.20
C GLY A 35 13.16 -2.20 1.00
N LEU A 36 12.03 -1.52 0.84
CA LEU A 36 11.72 -0.25 1.50
C LEU A 36 11.08 -0.44 2.88
N VAL A 37 10.36 -1.55 3.08
CA VAL A 37 9.77 -1.89 4.37
C VAL A 37 10.84 -2.54 5.25
N ARG A 38 11.39 -1.79 6.20
CA ARG A 38 12.44 -2.26 7.11
C ARG A 38 11.81 -2.64 8.45
N ASN A 39 12.01 -3.89 8.88
CA ASN A 39 11.45 -4.44 10.12
C ASN A 39 9.90 -4.31 10.20
N GLY A 40 9.21 -4.47 9.07
CA GLY A 40 7.76 -4.33 8.99
C GLY A 40 7.26 -2.87 9.02
N VAL A 41 8.16 -1.88 8.95
CA VAL A 41 7.82 -0.46 8.97
C VAL A 41 8.29 0.22 7.69
N LEU A 42 7.41 1.02 7.10
CA LEU A 42 7.70 1.95 6.01
C LEU A 42 7.76 3.36 6.62
N ASN A 43 8.96 3.94 6.73
CA ASN A 43 9.13 5.29 7.27
C ASN A 43 8.88 6.32 6.17
N VAL A 44 7.95 7.24 6.41
CA VAL A 44 7.44 8.19 5.42
C VAL A 44 7.73 9.61 5.88
N CYS A 45 8.64 10.31 5.20
CA CYS A 45 8.85 11.73 5.44
C CYS A 45 7.69 12.56 4.86
N THR A 46 7.08 13.42 5.69
CA THR A 46 5.97 14.30 5.28
C THR A 46 5.88 15.58 6.13
N GLY A 47 5.01 16.53 5.78
CA GLY A 47 4.92 17.86 6.42
C GLY A 47 3.95 17.99 7.60
N GLY A 48 2.79 17.37 7.52
CA GLY A 48 1.67 17.44 8.46
C GLY A 48 0.65 18.57 8.24
N ASP A 49 0.83 19.41 7.22
CA ASP A 49 0.21 20.75 7.12
C ASP A 49 -0.42 21.06 5.76
N PHE A 50 -0.62 20.06 4.90
CA PHE A 50 -1.06 20.26 3.51
C PHE A 50 -2.39 19.56 3.19
N PRO A 51 -3.55 20.10 3.63
CA PRO A 51 -4.85 19.57 3.24
C PRO A 51 -5.12 19.79 1.74
N PRO A 52 -5.77 18.83 1.04
CA PRO A 52 -6.31 17.56 1.55
C PRO A 52 -5.31 16.38 1.47
N MET A 53 -4.03 16.63 1.20
CA MET A 53 -3.03 15.61 0.88
C MET A 53 -2.58 14.86 2.13
N GLN A 54 -2.10 15.59 3.12
CA GLN A 54 -1.63 15.07 4.39
C GLN A 54 -1.78 16.19 5.42
N TYR A 55 -2.51 15.95 6.51
CA TYR A 55 -2.80 16.95 7.53
C TYR A 55 -3.34 16.31 8.81
N TYR A 56 -3.32 17.05 9.91
CA TYR A 56 -4.06 16.69 11.13
C TYR A 56 -5.49 17.21 11.05
N ALA A 57 -6.49 16.35 11.26
CA ALA A 57 -7.90 16.73 11.10
C ALA A 57 -8.34 17.76 12.14
N ASN A 58 -7.85 17.63 13.37
CA ASN A 58 -8.14 18.53 14.48
C ASN A 58 -6.84 18.92 15.21
N PRO A 59 -6.83 20.08 15.90
CA PRO A 59 -5.73 20.46 16.78
C PRO A 59 -5.48 19.38 17.85
N GLY A 60 -4.23 18.91 17.93
CA GLY A 60 -3.80 17.91 18.92
C GLY A 60 -3.96 16.46 18.46
N ASP A 61 -4.44 16.20 17.25
CA ASP A 61 -4.42 14.85 16.68
C ASP A 61 -2.98 14.35 16.50
N GLU A 62 -2.75 13.08 16.81
CA GLU A 62 -1.44 12.44 16.63
C GLU A 62 -1.31 11.76 15.26
N LYS A 63 -2.44 11.52 14.58
CA LYS A 63 -2.49 10.81 13.31
C LYS A 63 -2.80 11.77 12.16
N LEU A 64 -2.01 11.64 11.10
CA LEU A 64 -2.30 12.29 9.84
C LEU A 64 -3.50 11.62 9.15
N VAL A 65 -4.23 12.41 8.39
CA VAL A 65 -5.24 11.98 7.44
C VAL A 65 -4.99 12.68 6.10
N GLY A 66 -5.60 12.15 5.03
CA GLY A 66 -5.57 12.78 3.71
C GLY A 66 -5.26 11.79 2.60
N PHE A 67 -5.30 12.29 1.37
CA PHE A 67 -5.13 11.46 0.17
C PHE A 67 -3.79 10.73 0.13
N GLU A 68 -2.68 11.41 0.43
CA GLU A 68 -1.35 10.78 0.40
C GLU A 68 -1.17 9.79 1.56
N VAL A 69 -1.80 10.06 2.71
CA VAL A 69 -1.81 9.13 3.85
C VAL A 69 -2.49 7.82 3.44
N ASP A 70 -3.69 7.91 2.86
CA ASP A 70 -4.45 6.74 2.41
C ASP A 70 -3.69 5.92 1.35
N VAL A 71 -3.04 6.60 0.41
CA VAL A 71 -2.24 5.96 -0.65
C VAL A 71 -1.03 5.23 -0.06
N VAL A 72 -0.26 5.89 0.81
CA VAL A 72 0.97 5.31 1.35
C VAL A 72 0.67 4.19 2.36
N ASP A 73 -0.40 4.31 3.15
CA ASP A 73 -0.88 3.25 4.02
C ASP A 73 -1.29 1.99 3.22
N ALA A 74 -1.97 2.18 2.09
CA ALA A 74 -2.34 1.07 1.21
C ALA A 74 -1.10 0.40 0.59
N ILE A 75 -0.09 1.17 0.20
CA ILE A 75 1.19 0.65 -0.32
C ILE A 75 1.91 -0.15 0.76
N ALA A 76 2.05 0.38 1.99
CA ALA A 76 2.69 -0.32 3.09
C ALA A 76 1.99 -1.64 3.40
N LYS A 77 0.65 -1.64 3.42
CA LYS A 77 -0.16 -2.84 3.61
C LYS A 77 0.08 -3.89 2.52
N GLN A 78 0.17 -3.48 1.25
CA GLN A 78 0.48 -4.38 0.13
C GLN A 78 1.88 -5.01 0.29
N TRP A 79 2.81 -4.29 0.92
CA TRP A 79 4.16 -4.78 1.24
C TRP A 79 4.25 -5.44 2.63
N SER A 80 3.12 -5.82 3.22
CA SER A 80 3.06 -6.49 4.53
C SER A 80 3.72 -5.69 5.67
N GLY A 81 3.69 -4.35 5.58
CA GLY A 81 4.20 -3.43 6.59
C GLY A 81 3.15 -2.43 7.09
N ALA A 82 3.58 -1.59 8.03
CA ALA A 82 2.84 -0.44 8.54
C ALA A 82 3.60 0.85 8.27
N THR A 83 2.89 1.96 8.13
CA THR A 83 3.51 3.28 7.97
C THR A 83 3.95 3.85 9.31
N ASN A 84 5.08 4.54 9.30
CA ASN A 84 5.51 5.45 10.36
C ASN A 84 5.79 6.82 9.73
N TYR A 85 5.01 7.83 10.10
CA TYR A 85 5.16 9.17 9.54
C TYR A 85 6.22 9.95 10.31
N VAL A 86 7.28 10.34 9.59
CA VAL A 86 8.36 11.21 10.07
C VAL A 86 8.02 12.62 9.63
N VAL A 87 7.39 13.37 10.53
CA VAL A 87 6.88 14.71 10.24
C VAL A 87 7.98 15.76 10.41
N GLY A 88 8.12 16.67 9.44
CA GLY A 88 9.07 17.77 9.50
C GLY A 88 8.89 18.81 8.40
N ASP A 89 9.72 19.85 8.40
CA ASP A 89 9.66 20.92 7.40
C ASP A 89 9.77 20.41 5.96
N PHE A 90 8.92 20.91 5.06
CA PHE A 90 8.89 20.52 3.64
C PHE A 90 10.28 20.60 2.96
N LYS A 91 11.07 21.63 3.29
CA LYS A 91 12.43 21.81 2.75
C LYS A 91 13.41 20.72 3.19
N GLY A 92 13.15 20.08 4.32
CA GLY A 92 13.99 19.04 4.92
C GLY A 92 13.65 17.61 4.48
N LEU A 93 12.54 17.39 3.75
CA LEU A 93 12.07 16.04 3.43
C LEU A 93 13.04 15.28 2.50
N LEU A 94 13.40 15.87 1.36
CA LEU A 94 14.35 15.23 0.42
C LEU A 94 15.77 15.07 1.01
N PRO A 95 16.33 16.05 1.74
CA PRO A 95 17.56 15.83 2.51
C PRO A 95 17.46 14.68 3.52
N SER A 96 16.30 14.53 4.19
CA SER A 96 16.09 13.44 5.16
C SER A 96 16.01 12.07 4.48
N LEU A 97 15.40 12.00 3.29
CA LEU A 97 15.45 10.82 2.44
C LEU A 97 16.89 10.46 2.03
N GLY A 98 17.66 11.45 1.56
CA GLY A 98 19.06 11.25 1.19
C GLY A 98 19.98 10.88 2.36
N ALA A 99 19.57 11.18 3.59
CA ALA A 99 20.24 10.79 4.83
C ALA A 99 19.65 9.50 5.44
N GLU A 100 18.80 8.77 4.71
CA GLU A 100 18.19 7.49 5.09
C GLU A 100 17.33 7.53 6.36
N ARG A 101 16.85 8.71 6.77
CA ARG A 101 15.94 8.87 7.93
C ARG A 101 14.53 8.36 7.66
N CYS A 102 14.16 8.24 6.39
CA CYS A 102 12.90 7.68 5.92
C CYS A 102 13.15 6.88 4.64
N ASP A 103 12.19 6.03 4.30
CA ASP A 103 12.25 5.12 3.16
C ASP A 103 11.57 5.74 1.92
N LEU A 104 10.64 6.68 2.12
CA LEU A 104 10.04 7.48 1.06
C LEU A 104 9.63 8.88 1.53
N VAL A 105 9.32 9.76 0.57
CA VAL A 105 8.73 11.09 0.81
C VAL A 105 7.36 11.17 0.12
N ALA A 106 6.34 11.57 0.86
CA ALA A 106 5.01 11.86 0.33
C ALA A 106 4.49 13.18 0.93
N SER A 107 4.52 14.24 0.12
CA SER A 107 4.09 15.59 0.53
C SER A 107 3.92 16.52 -0.69
N GLY A 108 3.35 16.04 -1.80
CA GLY A 108 3.18 16.85 -3.02
C GLY A 108 4.49 17.24 -3.73
N ILE A 109 5.50 16.37 -3.70
CA ILE A 109 6.80 16.63 -4.34
C ILE A 109 6.63 16.60 -5.87
N MET A 110 6.77 17.77 -6.51
CA MET A 110 6.85 17.83 -7.97
C MET A 110 8.07 17.06 -8.49
N VAL A 111 7.83 16.19 -9.46
CA VAL A 111 8.89 15.50 -10.19
C VAL A 111 9.55 16.48 -11.15
N THR A 112 10.85 16.74 -10.95
CA THR A 112 11.65 17.62 -11.80
C THR A 112 12.90 16.89 -12.28
N LYS A 113 13.42 17.30 -13.45
CA LYS A 113 14.67 16.72 -14.00
C LYS A 113 15.84 16.81 -13.02
N GLU A 114 15.90 17.87 -12.23
CA GLU A 114 16.98 18.05 -11.25
C GLU A 114 16.86 17.06 -10.09
N ARG A 115 15.65 16.86 -9.56
CA ARG A 115 15.42 15.90 -8.47
C ARG A 115 15.67 14.46 -8.92
N LEU A 116 15.31 14.13 -10.16
CA LEU A 116 15.54 12.80 -10.73
C LEU A 116 17.01 12.44 -10.92
N LYS A 117 17.94 13.40 -10.84
CA LYS A 117 19.39 13.09 -10.80
C LYS A 117 19.83 12.48 -9.48
N ALA A 118 19.07 12.70 -8.41
CA ALA A 118 19.43 12.30 -7.04
C ALA A 118 18.45 11.30 -6.41
N TYR A 119 17.20 11.26 -6.89
CA TYR A 119 16.13 10.45 -6.30
C TYR A 119 15.28 9.78 -7.37
N ASP A 120 14.88 8.54 -7.12
CA ASP A 120 13.82 7.88 -7.88
C ASP A 120 12.45 8.44 -7.51
N ALA A 121 11.52 8.45 -8.46
CA ALA A 121 10.16 8.95 -8.23
C ALA A 121 9.12 8.16 -9.03
N VAL A 122 7.95 8.00 -8.44
CA VAL A 122 6.75 7.47 -9.09
C VAL A 122 5.68 8.56 -9.08
N PRO A 123 5.24 9.07 -10.25
CA PRO A 123 4.15 10.04 -10.32
C PRO A 123 2.81 9.34 -10.02
N TYR A 124 2.03 9.87 -9.06
CA TYR A 124 0.73 9.29 -8.66
C TYR A 124 -0.45 10.27 -8.77
N PHE A 125 -0.21 11.55 -9.06
CA PHE A 125 -1.25 12.52 -9.41
C PHE A 125 -0.67 13.63 -10.30
N VAL A 126 -1.55 14.29 -11.07
CA VAL A 126 -1.20 15.43 -11.92
C VAL A 126 -1.65 16.71 -11.23
N SER A 127 -0.78 17.71 -11.19
CA SER A 127 -1.07 19.03 -10.65
C SER A 127 -0.41 20.12 -11.50
N ASN A 128 -0.95 21.33 -11.44
CA ASN A 128 -0.47 22.50 -12.16
C ASN A 128 -0.25 23.65 -11.18
N VAL A 129 0.78 24.45 -11.42
CA VAL A 129 0.94 25.75 -10.73
C VAL A 129 -0.04 26.72 -11.36
N VAL A 130 -0.90 27.31 -10.54
CA VAL A 130 -1.92 28.28 -10.98
C VAL A 130 -1.77 29.59 -10.20
N MET A 131 -2.17 30.69 -10.84
CA MET A 131 -2.30 31.98 -10.16
C MET A 131 -3.70 32.08 -9.57
N VAL A 132 -3.78 32.49 -8.30
CA VAL A 132 -5.06 32.74 -7.61
C VAL A 132 -5.15 34.24 -7.37
N THR A 133 -6.19 34.87 -7.90
CA THR A 133 -6.50 36.30 -7.70
C THR A 133 -7.80 36.45 -6.90
N ALA A 134 -8.06 37.67 -6.42
CA ALA A 134 -9.37 37.96 -5.87
C ALA A 134 -10.43 37.81 -6.98
N ALA A 135 -11.61 37.28 -6.66
CA ALA A 135 -12.68 37.15 -7.65
C ALA A 135 -13.11 38.50 -8.26
N SER A 136 -12.82 39.60 -7.57
CA SER A 136 -13.09 40.97 -8.04
C SER A 136 -11.98 41.55 -8.94
N ASP A 137 -10.88 40.83 -9.14
CA ASP A 137 -9.74 41.30 -9.93
C ASP A 137 -10.06 41.10 -11.42
N SER A 138 -10.23 42.19 -12.16
CA SER A 138 -10.67 42.16 -13.57
C SER A 138 -9.51 42.20 -14.58
N GLU A 139 -8.27 42.20 -14.12
CA GLU A 139 -7.08 42.40 -14.96
C GLU A 139 -6.29 41.11 -15.27
N THR A 140 -6.85 39.93 -14.97
CA THR A 140 -6.35 38.62 -15.45
C THR A 140 -7.16 38.10 -16.63
#